data_AF-A0A7S4G3U0-F1
#
_entry.id   AF-A0A7S4G3U0-F1
#
_cell.length_a   1.000
_cell.length_b   1.000
_cell.length_c   1.000
_cell.angle_alpha   90.00
_cell.angle_beta   90.00
_cell.angle_gamma   90.00
#
_symmetry.space_group_name_H-M   'P 1'
#
loop_
_entity.id
_entity.type
_entity.pdbx_description
1 polymer ?
#
loop_
_entity_poly.entity_id
_entity_poly.type
_entity_poly.pdbx_seq_one_letter_code
_entity_poly.pdbx_strand_id
1 'polypeptide(L)'
;VWAMVRLKAHQRRVRKSVPLNDPGLEFCYAKLQKVSRSFAVVIMALDHQVRDAVCIFYLVLRALDTVEDDMAIPLDVKVPELLSFHEKLSVCGWNIRGIGQGHERDLLERFDVVIQAYLGLPGHLQEPIADICRRMGEGMAASVQRAAE
;
A
#
# COMPACT_ATOMS: atom_id res chain seq x y z
N VAL A 1 18.45 27.67 -4.50
CA VAL A 1 19.33 27.00 -3.49
C VAL A 1 18.67 26.89 -2.11
N TRP A 2 18.21 27.98 -1.50
CA TRP A 2 17.57 27.97 -0.16
C TRP A 2 16.29 27.13 -0.05
N ALA A 3 15.42 27.14 -1.07
CA ALA A 3 14.22 26.28 -1.10
C ALA A 3 14.57 24.79 -1.07
N MET A 4 15.59 24.38 -1.83
CA MET A 4 16.09 22.99 -1.83
C MET A 4 16.76 22.62 -0.50
N VAL A 5 17.46 23.55 0.14
CA VAL A 5 18.06 23.34 1.48
C VAL A 5 16.96 23.19 2.55
N ARG A 6 15.93 24.05 2.51
CA ARG A 6 14.76 23.94 3.41
C ARG A 6 13.98 22.64 3.18
N LEU A 7 13.79 22.23 1.93
CA LEU A 7 13.15 20.95 1.59
C LEU A 7 13.98 19.77 2.11
N LYS A 8 15.30 19.75 1.88
CA LYS A 8 16.18 18.69 2.39
C LYS A 8 16.22 18.66 3.93
N ALA A 9 16.20 19.82 4.59
CA ALA A 9 16.15 19.91 6.04
C ALA A 9 14.79 19.43 6.61
N HIS A 10 13.69 19.82 5.97
CA HIS A 10 12.34 19.35 6.30
C HIS A 10 12.21 17.84 6.10
N GLN A 11 12.67 17.30 4.96
CA GLN A 11 12.73 15.87 4.69
C GLN A 11 13.55 15.12 5.77
N ARG A 12 14.71 15.65 6.20
CA ARG A 12 15.50 15.05 7.28
C ARG A 12 14.77 15.05 8.62
N ARG A 13 14.01 16.11 8.92
CA ARG A 13 13.25 16.25 10.18
C ARG A 13 12.05 15.31 10.21
N VAL A 14 11.38 15.17 9.09
CA VAL A 14 10.25 14.27 8.87
C VAL A 14 10.69 12.80 8.90
N ARG A 15 11.86 12.46 8.33
CA ARG A 15 12.45 11.12 8.44
C ARG A 15 12.76 10.72 9.88
N LYS A 16 13.01 11.70 10.76
CA LYS A 16 13.19 11.51 12.21
C LYS A 16 11.86 11.44 12.99
N SER A 17 10.72 11.74 12.36
CA SER A 17 9.41 11.75 13.02
C SER A 17 8.58 10.49 12.73
N VAL A 18 9.17 9.48 12.08
CA VAL A 18 8.52 8.17 11.96
C VAL A 18 8.51 7.54 13.35
N PRO A 19 7.38 7.04 13.86
CA PRO A 19 7.34 6.37 15.14
C PRO A 19 8.22 5.11 15.08
N LEU A 20 9.44 5.21 15.59
CA LEU A 20 10.44 4.11 15.64
C LEU A 20 10.04 2.97 16.60
N ASN A 21 8.87 3.07 17.23
CA ASN A 21 8.41 2.12 18.25
C ASN A 21 7.40 1.09 17.71
N ASP A 22 6.93 1.25 16.46
CA ASP A 22 6.05 0.29 15.80
C ASP A 22 6.77 -0.35 14.59
N PRO A 23 7.22 -1.61 14.70
CA PRO A 23 7.91 -2.32 13.63
C PRO A 23 7.09 -2.46 12.34
N GLY A 24 5.75 -2.51 12.45
CA GLY A 24 4.86 -2.60 11.29
C GLY A 24 4.83 -1.31 10.50
N LEU A 25 4.68 -0.18 11.19
CA LEU A 25 4.75 1.14 10.56
C LEU A 25 6.14 1.44 9.98
N GLU A 26 7.21 1.03 10.67
CA GLU A 26 8.57 1.17 10.14
C GLU A 26 8.72 0.48 8.78
N PHE A 27 8.23 -0.77 8.67
CA PHE A 27 8.21 -1.49 7.40
C PHE A 27 7.39 -0.73 6.35
N CYS A 28 6.18 -0.27 6.69
CA CYS A 28 5.33 0.47 5.77
C CYS A 28 6.03 1.73 5.22
N TYR A 29 6.63 2.56 6.07
CA TYR A 29 7.34 3.76 5.62
C TYR A 29 8.60 3.45 4.80
N ALA A 30 9.35 2.43 5.20
CA ALA A 30 10.51 1.98 4.44
C ALA A 30 10.09 1.48 3.05
N LYS A 31 8.99 0.72 2.98
CA LYS A 31 8.44 0.19 1.74
C LYS A 31 7.91 1.29 0.84
N LEU A 32 7.15 2.24 1.39
CA LEU A 32 6.62 3.40 0.67
C LEU A 32 7.73 4.16 -0.08
N GLN A 33 8.88 4.40 0.57
CA GLN A 33 10.03 5.06 -0.06
C GLN A 33 10.62 4.27 -1.23
N LYS A 34 10.48 2.94 -1.22
CA LYS A 34 11.02 2.04 -2.23
C LYS A 34 10.08 1.87 -3.42
N VAL A 35 8.77 1.77 -3.18
CA VAL A 35 7.77 1.61 -4.25
C VAL A 35 7.35 2.95 -4.86
N SER A 36 7.49 4.07 -4.15
CA SER A 36 7.14 5.39 -4.69
C SER A 36 7.88 6.56 -4.04
N ARG A 37 8.99 6.97 -4.66
CA ARG A 37 9.81 8.10 -4.17
C ARG A 37 9.04 9.43 -4.14
N SER A 38 8.18 9.68 -5.12
CA SER A 38 7.44 10.95 -5.24
C SER A 38 6.32 11.02 -4.20
N PHE A 39 5.47 9.99 -4.11
CA PHE A 39 4.39 9.97 -3.11
C PHE A 39 4.94 9.91 -1.69
N ALA A 40 6.05 9.20 -1.45
CA ALA A 40 6.69 9.19 -0.14
C ALA A 40 7.00 10.60 0.37
N VAL A 41 7.46 11.52 -0.48
CA VAL A 41 7.74 12.90 -0.04
C VAL A 41 6.47 13.63 0.37
N VAL A 42 5.38 13.44 -0.38
CA VAL A 42 4.08 14.10 -0.12
C VAL A 42 3.44 13.54 1.15
N ILE A 43 3.38 12.21 1.28
CA ILE A 43 2.80 11.54 2.44
C ILE A 43 3.55 11.93 3.71
N MET A 44 4.87 11.95 3.65
CA MET A 44 5.71 12.32 4.78
C MET A 44 5.52 13.79 5.21
N ALA A 45 5.02 14.67 4.34
CA ALA A 45 4.68 16.05 4.68
C ALA A 45 3.32 16.21 5.41
N LEU A 46 2.49 15.16 5.45
CA LEU A 46 1.19 15.19 6.14
C LEU A 46 1.36 15.19 7.67
N ASP A 47 0.34 15.68 8.38
CA ASP A 47 0.28 15.61 9.83
C ASP A 47 0.22 14.16 10.34
N HIS A 48 0.81 13.92 11.51
CA HIS A 48 0.95 12.57 12.07
C HIS A 48 -0.38 11.83 12.19
N GLN A 49 -1.49 12.53 12.46
CA GLN A 49 -2.81 11.92 12.64
C GLN A 49 -3.32 11.20 11.39
N VAL A 50 -2.98 11.69 10.19
CA VAL A 50 -3.45 11.12 8.92
C VAL A 50 -2.36 10.42 8.13
N ARG A 51 -1.08 10.70 8.44
CA ARG A 51 0.07 10.18 7.70
C ARG A 51 0.11 8.65 7.66
N ASP A 52 -0.07 8.00 8.81
CA ASP A 52 0.01 6.54 8.92
C ASP A 52 -1.10 5.87 8.08
N ALA A 53 -2.33 6.36 8.21
CA ALA A 53 -3.47 5.87 7.45
C ALA A 53 -3.27 6.05 5.93
N VAL A 54 -2.77 7.20 5.49
CA VAL A 54 -2.49 7.46 4.06
C VAL A 54 -1.34 6.59 3.55
N CYS A 55 -0.30 6.36 4.36
CA CYS A 55 0.80 5.45 4.02
C CYS A 55 0.29 4.03 3.81
N ILE A 56 -0.51 3.51 4.75
CA ILE A 56 -1.08 2.17 4.67
C ILE A 56 -2.03 2.06 3.48
N PHE A 57 -2.93 3.04 3.32
CA PHE A 57 -3.84 3.11 2.18
C PHE A 57 -3.10 3.03 0.84
N TYR A 58 -2.00 3.78 0.69
CA TYR A 58 -1.18 3.76 -0.51
C TYR A 58 -0.59 2.36 -0.77
N LEU A 59 -0.05 1.70 0.26
CA LEU A 59 0.55 0.37 0.12
C LEU A 59 -0.49 -0.71 -0.20
N VAL A 60 -1.69 -0.63 0.39
CA VAL A 60 -2.81 -1.53 0.08
C VAL A 60 -3.16 -1.43 -1.39
N LEU A 61 -3.35 -0.21 -1.90
CA LEU A 61 -3.68 -0.02 -3.32
C LEU A 61 -2.52 -0.37 -4.24
N ARG A 62 -1.27 -0.12 -3.84
CA ARG A 62 -0.10 -0.52 -4.65
C ARG A 62 0.05 -2.03 -4.74
N ALA A 63 -0.31 -2.77 -3.68
CA ALA A 63 -0.34 -4.22 -3.70
C ALA A 63 -1.43 -4.75 -4.64
N LEU A 64 -2.64 -4.17 -4.59
CA LEU A 64 -3.73 -4.48 -5.51
C LEU A 64 -3.33 -4.24 -6.98
N ASP A 65 -2.75 -3.07 -7.27
CA ASP A 65 -2.22 -2.67 -8.57
C ASP A 65 -1.17 -3.68 -9.09
N THR A 66 -0.30 -4.18 -8.20
CA THR A 66 0.71 -5.19 -8.57
C THR A 66 0.08 -6.52 -8.99
N VAL A 67 -1.03 -6.93 -8.36
CA VAL A 67 -1.77 -8.16 -8.73
C VAL A 67 -2.49 -7.96 -10.08
N GLU A 68 -3.01 -6.77 -10.32
CA GLU A 68 -3.67 -6.42 -11.58
C GLU A 68 -2.68 -6.40 -12.76
N ASP A 69 -1.53 -5.72 -12.59
CA ASP A 69 -0.50 -5.53 -13.61
C ASP A 69 0.27 -6.82 -13.97
N ASP A 70 0.26 -7.84 -13.10
CA ASP A 70 1.04 -9.06 -13.35
C ASP A 70 0.39 -9.95 -14.43
N MET A 71 0.97 -9.90 -15.63
CA MET A 71 0.50 -10.65 -16.80
C MET A 71 0.73 -12.18 -16.70
N ALA A 72 1.49 -12.66 -15.72
CA ALA A 72 1.70 -14.09 -15.51
C ALA A 72 0.52 -14.76 -14.79
N ILE A 73 -0.37 -13.99 -14.16
CA ILE A 73 -1.54 -14.51 -13.44
C ILE A 73 -2.69 -14.76 -14.43
N PRO A 74 -3.18 -16.01 -14.55
CA PRO A 74 -4.36 -16.33 -15.36
C PRO A 74 -5.61 -15.54 -14.91
N LEU A 75 -6.48 -15.16 -15.85
CA LEU A 75 -7.64 -14.31 -15.55
C LEU A 75 -8.65 -14.96 -14.59
N ASP A 76 -8.82 -16.28 -14.65
CA ASP A 76 -9.68 -17.06 -13.76
C ASP A 76 -9.19 -17.06 -12.31
N VAL A 77 -7.90 -16.77 -12.08
CA VAL A 77 -7.30 -16.56 -10.76
C VAL A 77 -7.27 -15.08 -10.40
N LYS A 78 -6.88 -14.21 -11.35
CA LYS A 78 -6.72 -12.77 -11.15
C LYS A 78 -8.03 -12.11 -10.74
N VAL A 79 -9.12 -12.39 -11.45
CA VAL A 79 -10.41 -11.71 -11.21
C VAL A 79 -10.94 -11.99 -9.80
N PRO A 80 -11.05 -13.24 -9.31
CA PRO A 80 -11.44 -13.49 -7.92
C PRO A 80 -10.50 -12.86 -6.90
N GLU A 81 -9.20 -12.82 -7.18
CA GLU A 81 -8.22 -12.21 -6.28
C GLU A 81 -8.43 -10.70 -6.16
N LEU A 82 -8.64 -10.00 -7.28
CA LEU A 82 -8.93 -8.55 -7.28
C LEU A 82 -10.24 -8.22 -6.54
N LEU A 83 -11.30 -9.02 -6.74
CA LEU A 83 -12.60 -8.81 -6.10
C LEU A 83 -12.54 -9.03 -4.59
N SER A 84 -11.81 -10.06 -4.14
CA SER A 84 -11.71 -10.43 -2.72
C SER A 84 -10.52 -9.80 -1.98
N PHE A 85 -9.67 -9.01 -2.65
CA PHE A 85 -8.46 -8.44 -2.05
C PHE A 85 -8.74 -7.62 -0.78
N HIS A 86 -9.83 -6.83 -0.80
CA HIS A 86 -10.24 -6.02 0.35
C HIS A 86 -10.58 -6.86 1.59
N GLU A 87 -11.08 -8.08 1.41
CA GLU A 87 -11.39 -9.01 2.51
C GLU A 87 -10.11 -9.49 3.19
N LYS A 88 -9.02 -9.63 2.43
CA LYS A 88 -7.71 -10.07 2.94
C LYS A 88 -7.12 -9.11 3.95
N LEU A 89 -7.53 -7.83 3.93
CA LEU A 89 -7.11 -6.82 4.92
C LEU A 89 -7.53 -7.20 6.36
N SER A 90 -8.54 -8.06 6.51
CA SER A 90 -8.98 -8.58 7.81
C SER A 90 -8.32 -9.90 8.22
N VAL A 91 -7.54 -10.52 7.33
CA VAL A 91 -6.94 -11.84 7.54
C VAL A 91 -5.51 -11.70 8.04
N CYS A 92 -5.32 -11.83 9.36
CA CYS A 92 -4.00 -11.76 9.98
C CYS A 92 -3.04 -12.81 9.38
N GLY A 93 -1.83 -12.39 9.00
CA GLY A 93 -0.80 -13.28 8.44
C GLY A 93 -0.94 -13.55 6.93
N TRP A 94 -1.96 -12.99 6.26
CA TRP A 94 -2.12 -13.17 4.82
C TRP A 94 -1.00 -12.47 4.03
N ASN A 95 -0.43 -13.18 3.06
CA ASN A 95 0.53 -12.68 2.08
C ASN A 95 0.44 -13.55 0.83
N ILE A 96 1.01 -13.07 -0.28
CA ILE A 96 1.08 -13.81 -1.53
C ILE A 96 2.49 -13.75 -2.11
N ARG A 97 2.94 -14.86 -2.70
CA ARG A 97 4.31 -15.02 -3.20
C ARG A 97 4.33 -15.19 -4.70
N GLY A 98 5.44 -14.75 -5.32
CA GLY A 98 5.67 -14.98 -6.74
C GLY A 98 4.93 -14.03 -7.69
N ILE A 99 4.29 -12.98 -7.16
CA ILE A 99 3.63 -11.92 -7.95
C ILE A 99 4.47 -10.65 -7.91
N GLY A 100 4.56 -9.96 -9.04
CA GLY A 100 5.26 -8.69 -9.18
C GLY A 100 6.78 -8.84 -9.24
N GLN A 101 7.47 -7.69 -9.25
CA GLN A 101 8.94 -7.62 -9.38
C GLN A 101 9.56 -6.68 -8.34
N GLY A 102 10.85 -6.89 -8.05
CA GLY A 102 11.65 -5.99 -7.21
C GLY A 102 11.01 -5.67 -5.86
N HIS A 103 10.71 -4.39 -5.62
CA HIS A 103 10.19 -3.91 -4.33
C HIS A 103 8.70 -4.15 -4.13
N GLU A 104 7.92 -4.31 -5.20
CA GLU A 104 6.49 -4.64 -5.17
C GLU A 104 6.27 -6.10 -4.82
N ARG A 105 7.10 -6.98 -5.36
CA ARG A 105 7.13 -8.38 -4.94
C ARG A 105 7.37 -8.51 -3.43
N ASP A 106 8.39 -7.82 -2.90
CA ASP A 106 8.67 -7.82 -1.45
C ASP A 106 7.55 -7.14 -0.63
N LEU A 107 6.72 -6.27 -1.23
CA LEU A 107 5.51 -5.76 -0.58
C LEU A 107 4.45 -6.85 -0.44
N LEU A 108 4.18 -7.61 -1.50
CA LEU A 108 3.19 -8.69 -1.49
C LEU A 108 3.63 -9.89 -0.63
N GLU A 109 4.91 -10.27 -0.68
CA GLU A 109 5.47 -11.37 0.11
C GLU A 109 5.47 -11.10 1.62
N ARG A 110 5.44 -9.82 2.01
CA ARG A 110 5.39 -9.34 3.41
C ARG A 110 4.15 -8.51 3.71
N PHE A 111 3.07 -8.77 2.98
CA PHE A 111 1.84 -7.98 3.10
C PHE A 111 1.14 -8.17 4.45
N ASP A 112 1.47 -9.25 5.16
CA ASP A 112 1.06 -9.51 6.54
C ASP A 112 1.44 -8.36 7.48
N VAL A 113 2.59 -7.72 7.27
CA VAL A 113 3.04 -6.57 8.05
C VAL A 113 2.19 -5.32 7.76
N VAL A 114 1.76 -5.14 6.51
CA VAL A 114 0.85 -4.05 6.12
C VAL A 114 -0.53 -4.27 6.74
N ILE A 115 -1.01 -5.52 6.76
CA ILE A 115 -2.26 -5.91 7.41
C ILE A 115 -2.20 -5.63 8.91
N GLN A 116 -1.11 -5.99 9.59
CA GLN A 116 -0.93 -5.68 11.02
C GLN A 116 -1.02 -4.17 11.28
N ALA A 117 -0.35 -3.35 10.47
CA ALA A 117 -0.41 -1.90 10.58
C ALA A 117 -1.83 -1.36 10.29
N TYR A 118 -2.52 -1.92 9.29
CA TYR A 118 -3.91 -1.59 8.96
C TYR A 118 -4.86 -1.88 10.12
N LEU A 119 -4.77 -3.08 10.73
CA LEU A 119 -5.59 -3.47 11.86
C LEU A 119 -5.31 -2.63 13.12
N GLY A 120 -4.13 -2.03 13.22
CA GLY A 120 -3.77 -1.07 14.27
C GLY A 120 -4.39 0.33 14.09
N LEU A 121 -4.94 0.65 12.91
CA LEU A 121 -5.60 1.93 12.70
C LEU A 121 -6.94 2.02 13.46
N PRO A 122 -7.40 3.21 13.84
CA PRO A 122 -8.78 3.40 14.29
C PRO A 122 -9.80 2.91 13.24
N GLY A 123 -10.88 2.26 13.68
CA GLY A 123 -11.88 1.66 12.77
C GLY A 123 -12.45 2.64 11.73
N HIS A 124 -12.66 3.91 12.11
CA HIS A 124 -13.14 4.96 11.20
C HIS A 124 -12.16 5.29 10.04
N LEU A 125 -10.89 4.88 10.13
CA LEU A 125 -9.91 4.97 9.04
C LEU A 125 -9.75 3.64 8.29
N GLN A 126 -10.09 2.51 8.91
CA GLN A 126 -10.05 1.20 8.28
C GLN A 126 -11.15 1.03 7.23
N GLU A 127 -12.37 1.46 7.56
CA GLU A 127 -13.56 1.30 6.70
C GLU A 127 -13.39 1.99 5.33
N PRO A 128 -12.95 3.26 5.22
CA PRO A 128 -12.77 3.90 3.92
C PRO A 128 -11.67 3.24 3.07
N ILE A 129 -10.61 2.73 3.71
CA ILE A 129 -9.52 2.03 3.00
C ILE A 129 -10.06 0.75 2.36
N ALA A 130 -10.80 -0.06 3.13
CA ALA A 130 -11.39 -1.30 2.62
C ALA A 130 -12.45 -1.04 1.53
N ASP A 131 -13.31 -0.03 1.70
CA ASP A 131 -14.32 0.32 0.70
C ASP A 131 -13.71 0.78 -0.63
N ILE A 132 -12.70 1.66 -0.58
CA ILE A 132 -12.01 2.10 -1.80
C ILE A 132 -11.23 0.94 -2.44
N CYS A 133 -10.58 0.09 -1.64
CA CYS A 133 -9.90 -1.09 -2.15
C CYS A 133 -10.87 -2.04 -2.87
N ARG A 134 -12.06 -2.26 -2.31
CA ARG A 134 -13.13 -3.06 -2.93
C ARG A 134 -13.56 -2.48 -4.27
N ARG A 135 -13.89 -1.18 -4.30
CA ARG A 135 -14.35 -0.48 -5.51
C ARG A 135 -13.28 -0.43 -6.61
N MET A 136 -12.01 -0.27 -6.23
CA MET A 136 -10.89 -0.37 -7.18
C MET A 136 -10.76 -1.80 -7.71
N GLY A 137 -10.82 -2.82 -6.86
CA GLY A 137 -10.76 -4.22 -7.26
C GLY A 137 -11.87 -4.60 -8.24
N GLU A 138 -13.11 -4.16 -7.98
CA GLU A 138 -14.25 -4.32 -8.90
C GLU A 138 -13.99 -3.63 -10.26
N GLY A 139 -13.49 -2.39 -10.25
CA GLY A 139 -13.18 -1.65 -11.47
C GLY A 139 -12.06 -2.26 -12.30
N MET A 140 -11.01 -2.72 -11.64
CA MET A 140 -9.87 -3.42 -12.23
C MET A 140 -10.30 -4.77 -12.82
N ALA A 141 -11.04 -5.57 -12.06
CA ALA A 141 -11.62 -6.84 -12.52
C ALA A 141 -12.45 -6.66 -13.79
N ALA A 142 -13.36 -5.68 -13.81
CA ALA A 142 -14.16 -5.39 -14.99
C ALA A 142 -13.31 -4.93 -16.19
N SER A 143 -12.19 -4.23 -15.95
CA SER A 143 -11.32 -3.73 -17.01
C SER A 143 -10.47 -4.85 -17.63
N VAL A 144 -9.89 -5.74 -16.81
CA VAL A 144 -9.11 -6.87 -17.32
C VAL A 144 -9.97 -7.89 -18.05
N GLN A 145 -11.23 -8.07 -17.65
CA GLN A 145 -12.18 -8.93 -18.36
C GLN A 145 -12.52 -8.36 -19.74
N ARG A 146 -12.85 -7.07 -19.84
CA ARG A 146 -13.12 -6.41 -21.14
C ARG A 146 -11.91 -6.38 -22.07
N ALA A 147 -10.70 -6.32 -21.53
CA ALA A 147 -9.48 -6.35 -22.33
C ALA A 147 -9.17 -7.74 -22.92
N ALA A 148 -9.80 -8.80 -22.39
CA ALA A 148 -9.61 -10.17 -22.82
C ALA A 148 -10.70 -10.66 -23.81
N GLU A 149 -11.76 -9.88 -23.98
CA GLU A 149 -12.82 -10.05 -24.99
C GLU A 149 -12.38 -9.50 -26.35
#